data_AF-A0A7M4A2I8-F1
#
_entry.id   AF-A0A7M4A2I8-F1
#
_cell.length_a   1.000
_cell.length_b   1.000
_cell.length_c   1.000
_cell.angle_alpha   90.00
_cell.angle_beta   90.00
_cell.angle_gamma   90.00
#
_symmetry.space_group_name_H-M   'P 1'
#
loop_
_entity.id
_entity.type
_entity.pdbx_description
1 polymer ?
#
loop_
_entity_poly.entity_id
_entity_poly.type
_entity_poly.pdbx_seq_one_letter_code
_entity_poly.pdbx_strand_id
1 'polypeptide(L)' 'LVVRQHGQTSLPISAIEELIGEKINKEGTELELFLNRLWIMGRLELIYGGAEVHYAPNPSWLVSQ' A
#
# COMPACT_ATOMS: atom_id res chain seq x y z
N LEU A 1 -20.56 6.98 0.56
CA LEU A 1 -19.68 6.65 -0.57
C LEU A 1 -18.62 7.75 -0.66
N VAL A 2 -17.39 7.50 -0.18
CA VAL A 2 -16.33 8.51 -0.26
C VAL A 2 -15.67 8.36 -1.62
N VAL A 3 -16.13 9.16 -2.58
CA VAL A 3 -15.48 9.28 -3.90
C VAL A 3 -14.22 10.13 -3.69
N ARG A 4 -13.08 9.47 -3.46
CA ARG A 4 -11.79 10.17 -3.32
C ARG A 4 -11.35 10.64 -4.71
N GLN A 5 -11.41 11.95 -4.94
CA GLN A 5 -11.14 12.65 -6.22
C GLN A 5 -9.70 12.55 -6.73
N HIS A 6 -8.76 12.02 -5.94
CA HIS A 6 -7.38 11.80 -6.38
C HIS A 6 -7.21 10.30 -6.62
N GLY A 7 -6.78 9.98 -7.85
CA GLY A 7 -6.83 8.65 -8.45
C GLY A 7 -6.42 7.52 -7.52
N GLN A 8 -7.01 6.34 -7.75
CA GLN A 8 -6.71 5.13 -7.02
C GLN A 8 -5.24 4.73 -7.19
N THR A 9 -4.36 5.27 -6.36
CA THR A 9 -2.96 4.83 -6.26
C THR A 9 -2.87 3.64 -5.31
N SER A 10 -3.77 2.67 -5.47
CA SER A 10 -3.73 1.39 -4.76
C SER A 10 -3.04 0.37 -5.65
N LEU A 11 -1.87 -0.11 -5.24
CA LEU A 11 -1.12 -1.11 -5.99
C LEU A 11 -1.32 -2.48 -5.35
N PRO A 12 -1.51 -3.55 -6.16
CA PRO A 12 -1.48 -4.91 -5.65
C PRO A 12 -0.08 -5.24 -5.12
N ILE A 13 0.02 -6.17 -4.18
CA ILE A 13 1.31 -6.52 -3.57
C ILE A 13 2.31 -7.06 -4.59
N SER A 14 1.85 -7.84 -5.58
CA SER A 14 2.63 -8.29 -6.75
C SER A 14 3.30 -7.14 -7.52
N ALA A 15 2.56 -6.07 -7.83
CA ALA A 15 3.14 -4.91 -8.53
C ALA A 15 4.10 -4.12 -7.64
N ILE A 16 3.86 -4.06 -6.33
CA ILE A 16 4.80 -3.44 -5.39
C ILE A 16 6.09 -4.26 -5.35
N GLU A 17 5.99 -5.58 -5.28
CA GLU A 17 7.14 -6.48 -5.30
C GLU A 17 8.00 -6.30 -6.54
N GLU A 18 7.39 -6.22 -7.72
CA GLU A 18 8.11 -5.95 -8.97
C GLU A 18 8.83 -4.58 -8.97
N LEU A 19 8.20 -3.56 -8.39
CA LEU A 19 8.72 -2.18 -8.42
C LEU A 19 9.76 -1.89 -7.35
N ILE A 20 9.60 -2.44 -6.14
CA ILE A 20 10.46 -2.12 -4.99
C ILE A 20 11.22 -3.33 -4.46
N GLY A 21 10.86 -4.55 -4.84
CA GLY A 21 11.49 -5.79 -4.37
C GLY A 21 13.01 -5.77 -4.56
N GLU A 22 13.47 -5.45 -5.77
CA GLU A 22 14.90 -5.29 -6.07
C GLU A 22 15.57 -4.17 -5.25
N LYS A 23 14.82 -3.09 -4.97
CA LYS A 23 15.36 -1.90 -4.28
C LYS A 23 15.47 -2.09 -2.77
N ILE A 24 14.55 -2.83 -2.16
CA ILE A 24 14.51 -3.06 -0.71
C ILE A 24 15.02 -4.43 -0.29
N ASN A 25 15.34 -5.29 -1.27
CA ASN A 25 15.75 -6.68 -1.12
C ASN A 25 14.79 -7.44 -0.19
N LYS A 26 13.48 -7.29 -0.43
CA LYS A 26 12.41 -8.00 0.28
C LYS A 26 11.44 -8.53 -0.75
N GLU A 27 11.24 -9.84 -0.72
CA GLU A 27 10.41 -10.58 -1.66
C GLU A 27 9.45 -11.48 -0.87
N GLY A 28 8.32 -11.81 -1.48
CA GLY A 28 7.24 -12.62 -0.93
C GLY A 28 6.81 -12.17 0.45
N THR A 29 6.78 -13.12 1.40
CA THR A 29 6.30 -12.91 2.78
C THR A 29 7.01 -11.78 3.52
N GLU A 30 8.28 -11.50 3.23
CA GLU A 30 9.01 -10.43 3.89
C GLU A 30 8.50 -9.04 3.48
N LEU A 31 8.17 -8.88 2.19
CA LEU A 31 7.53 -7.68 1.67
C LEU A 31 6.14 -7.50 2.27
N GLU A 32 5.33 -8.57 2.33
CA GLU A 32 3.98 -8.50 2.92
C GLU A 32 4.04 -8.03 4.38
N LEU A 33 4.95 -8.61 5.17
CA LEU A 33 5.12 -8.23 6.57
C LEU A 33 5.60 -6.78 6.71
N PHE A 34 6.46 -6.33 5.80
CA PHE A 34 6.93 -4.94 5.76
C PHE A 34 5.79 -3.96 5.46
N LEU A 35 4.97 -4.22 4.43
CA LEU A 35 3.82 -3.40 4.09
C LEU A 35 2.76 -3.43 5.18
N ASN A 36 2.53 -4.59 5.81
CA ASN A 36 1.63 -4.72 6.95
C ASN A 36 2.09 -3.86 8.14
N ARG A 37 3.40 -3.82 8.44
CA ARG A 37 3.94 -2.91 9.46
C ARG A 37 3.70 -1.44 9.13
N LEU A 38 3.85 -1.05 7.86
CA LEU A 38 3.55 0.33 7.43
C LEU A 38 2.06 0.67 7.54
N TRP A 39 1.19 -0.29 7.30
CA TRP A 39 -0.24 -0.15 7.53
C TRP A 39 -0.59 0.00 9.02
N ILE A 40 -0.03 -0.85 9.90
CA ILE A 40 -0.21 -0.73 11.36
C ILE A 40 0.29 0.63 11.87
N MET A 41 1.40 1.13 11.32
CA MET A 41 1.93 2.47 11.63
C MET A 41 1.08 3.62 11.06
N GLY A 42 -0.02 3.33 10.37
CA GLY A 42 -0.90 4.33 9.77
C GLY A 42 -0.29 5.05 8.56
N ARG A 43 0.80 4.53 7.97
CA ARG A 43 1.45 5.11 6.77
C ARG A 43 0.86 4.58 5.47
N LEU A 44 0.26 3.40 5.51
CA LEU A 44 -0.48 2.80 4.38
C LEU A 44 -1.93 2.57 4.78
N GLU A 45 -2.80 2.52 3.77
CA GLU A 45 -4.14 1.96 3.85
C GLU A 45 -4.13 0.58 3.19
N LEU A 46 -4.87 -0.35 3.80
CA LEU A 46 -5.06 -1.71 3.31
C LEU A 46 -6.44 -1.81 2.68
N ILE A 47 -6.50 -2.18 1.41
CA ILE A 47 -7.73 -2.25 0.63
C ILE A 47 -8.00 -3.70 0.24
N TYR A 48 -9.13 -4.22 0.71
CA TYR A 48 -9.67 -5.51 0.32
C TYR A 48 -10.75 -5.28 -0.75
N GLY A 49 -10.54 -5.80 -1.96
CA GLY A 49 -11.49 -5.55 -3.06
C GLY A 49 -11.32 -6.39 -4.33
N GLY A 50 -10.44 -7.40 -4.32
CA GLY A 50 -10.14 -8.20 -5.52
C GLY A 50 -9.50 -9.55 -5.19
N ALA A 51 -8.82 -10.14 -6.18
CA ALA A 51 -8.09 -11.40 -6.04
C ALA A 51 -6.82 -11.28 -5.16
N GLU A 52 -6.36 -10.05 -4.93
CA GLU A 52 -5.14 -9.74 -4.20
C GLU A 52 -5.39 -8.57 -3.25
N VAL A 53 -4.51 -8.43 -2.26
CA VAL A 53 -4.52 -7.33 -1.30
C VAL A 53 -3.84 -6.12 -1.93
N HIS A 54 -4.47 -4.95 -1.81
CA HIS A 54 -3.91 -3.71 -2.34
C HIS A 54 -3.46 -2.80 -1.21
N TYR A 55 -2.32 -2.13 -1.41
CA TYR A 55 -1.82 -1.10 -0.51
C TYR A 55 -1.89 0.27 -1.20
N ALA A 56 -2.36 1.27 -0.46
CA ALA A 56 -2.35 2.66 -0.88
C ALA A 56 -1.60 3.52 0.14
N PRO A 57 -0.92 4.60 -0.29
CA PRO A 57 -0.35 5.55 0.65
C PRO A 57 -1.45 6.18 1.50
N ASN A 58 -1.29 6.21 2.83
CA ASN A 58 -2.24 6.92 3.68
C ASN A 58 -1.97 8.44 3.55
N PRO A 59 -2.95 9.23 3.09
CA PRO A 59 -2.81 10.67 2.96
C PRO A 59 -2.89 11.41 4.31
N SER A 60 -2.57 10.79 5.45
CA SER A 60 -2.47 11.45 6.77
C SER A 60 -1.64 12.76 6.72
N TRP A 61 -0.65 12.84 5.82
CA TRP A 61 0.16 14.04 5.58
C TRP A 61 -0.60 15.18 4.85
N LEU A 62 -1.70 14.86 4.16
CA LEU A 62 -2.55 15.77 3.40
C LEU A 62 -3.73 16.33 4.24
N VAL A 63 -3.94 15.81 5.45
CA VAL A 63 -5.02 16.24 6.37
C VAL A 63 -4.70 17.57 7.08
N SER A 64 -3.46 18.08 6.93
CA SER A 64 -3.04 19.38 7.47
C SER A 64 -3.18 20.50 6.43
N GLN A 65 -4.41 20.91 6.10
CA GLN A 65 -4.72 22.18 5.42
C GLN A 65 -5.85 22.88 6.17
#